data_AF-A0A849SAX0-F1
#
_entry.id   AF-A0A849SAX0-F1
#
_cell.length_a   1.000
_cell.length_b   1.000
_cell.length_c   1.000
_cell.angle_alpha   90.00
_cell.angle_beta   90.00
_cell.angle_gamma   90.00
#
_symmetry.space_group_name_H-M   'P 1'
#
loop_
_entity.id
_entity.type
_entity.pdbx_description
1 polymer ?
#
loop_
_entity_poly.entity_id
_entity_poly.type
_entity_poly.pdbx_seq_one_letter_code
_entity_poly.pdbx_strand_id
1 'polypeptide(L)'
;MDKYTYLLISAMLAAIWLAIIFARNDLKKRIIKASVAGGFVGVIVEFWYYQDYWRPPTIFNTVIISVEDFLFGFFITGIVVSIFDAIFTESRVLNEKRRVKFFGCLFLIALTNFAIFSTLLGFNSIIVSTISFIVFTVIILILRKD
;
A
#
# COMPACT_ATOMS: atom_id res chain seq x y z
N MET A 1 -7.05 -20.26 16.90
CA MET A 1 -7.43 -18.86 16.59
C MET A 1 -6.60 -18.31 15.44
N ASP A 2 -5.36 -18.77 15.29
CA ASP A 2 -4.38 -18.27 14.30
C ASP A 2 -4.87 -18.28 12.86
N LYS A 3 -5.66 -19.30 12.46
CA LYS A 3 -6.17 -19.46 11.08
C LYS A 3 -6.96 -18.25 10.54
N TYR A 4 -7.59 -17.45 11.40
CA TYR A 4 -8.43 -16.33 10.99
C TYR A 4 -7.78 -14.96 11.26
N THR A 5 -6.57 -14.92 11.82
CA THR A 5 -5.93 -13.68 12.24
C THR A 5 -5.78 -12.71 11.08
N TYR A 6 -5.35 -13.20 9.91
CA TYR A 6 -5.13 -12.32 8.77
C TYR A 6 -6.43 -11.75 8.20
N LEU A 7 -7.47 -12.59 8.11
CA LEU A 7 -8.81 -12.14 7.74
C LEU A 7 -9.36 -11.12 8.75
N LEU A 8 -9.16 -11.36 10.04
CA LEU A 8 -9.64 -10.48 11.11
C LEU A 8 -8.98 -9.10 11.03
N ILE A 9 -7.68 -9.04 10.73
CA ILE A 9 -6.97 -7.78 10.47
C ILE A 9 -7.59 -7.08 9.25
N SER A 10 -7.80 -7.80 8.14
CA SER A 10 -8.44 -7.26 6.94
C SER A 10 -9.86 -6.76 7.23
N ALA A 11 -10.62 -7.43 8.10
CA ALA A 11 -11.96 -7.00 8.53
C ALA A 11 -11.91 -5.73 9.40
N MET A 12 -10.93 -5.60 10.30
CA MET A 12 -10.72 -4.38 11.07
C MET A 12 -10.38 -3.20 10.16
N LEU A 13 -9.51 -3.41 9.16
CA LEU A 13 -9.21 -2.40 8.15
C LEU A 13 -10.45 -2.06 7.30
N ALA A 14 -11.27 -3.04 6.96
CA ALA A 14 -12.52 -2.82 6.24
C ALA A 14 -13.46 -1.88 7.02
N ALA A 15 -13.56 -2.03 8.34
CA ALA A 15 -14.39 -1.16 9.17
C ALA A 15 -13.92 0.31 9.11
N ILE A 16 -12.61 0.56 9.21
CA ILE A 16 -12.03 1.90 9.09
C ILE A 16 -12.27 2.46 7.68
N TRP A 17 -12.02 1.65 6.65
CA TRP A 17 -12.22 2.03 5.27
C TRP A 17 -13.67 2.42 4.98
N LEU A 18 -14.63 1.63 5.47
CA LEU A 18 -16.06 1.91 5.35
C LEU A 18 -16.44 3.20 6.08
N ALA A 19 -15.93 3.39 7.31
CA ALA A 19 -16.17 4.61 8.07
C ALA A 19 -15.75 5.86 7.28
N ILE A 20 -14.56 5.85 6.66
CA ILE A 20 -14.09 6.97 5.83
C ILE A 20 -14.99 7.17 4.61
N ILE A 21 -15.36 6.10 3.89
CA ILE A 21 -16.18 6.20 2.69
C ILE A 21 -17.59 6.73 2.98
N PHE A 22 -18.18 6.35 4.11
CA PHE A 22 -19.50 6.84 4.51
C PHE A 22 -19.45 8.27 5.03
N ALA A 23 -18.39 8.65 5.76
CA ALA A 23 -18.21 10.02 6.24
C ALA A 23 -17.84 11.00 5.11
N ARG A 24 -17.11 10.55 4.09
CA ARG A 24 -16.51 11.42 3.06
C ARG A 24 -16.89 10.99 1.64
N ASN A 25 -18.13 11.38 1.27
CA ASN A 25 -18.68 11.15 -0.06
C ASN A 25 -17.83 11.75 -1.19
N ASP A 26 -17.15 12.85 -0.93
CA ASP A 26 -16.24 13.55 -1.84
C ASP A 26 -15.01 12.71 -2.22
N LEU A 27 -14.56 11.83 -1.31
CA LEU A 27 -13.34 11.03 -1.50
C LEU A 27 -13.60 9.66 -2.13
N LYS A 28 -14.85 9.19 -2.19
CA LYS A 28 -15.25 7.82 -2.61
C LYS A 28 -14.57 7.33 -3.88
N LYS A 29 -14.66 8.12 -4.97
CA LYS A 29 -14.08 7.73 -6.27
C LYS A 29 -12.57 7.54 -6.20
N ARG A 30 -11.88 8.37 -5.40
CA ARG A 30 -10.43 8.28 -5.22
C ARG A 30 -10.06 7.08 -4.36
N ILE A 31 -10.77 6.89 -3.25
CA ILE A 31 -10.58 5.76 -2.33
C ILE A 31 -10.73 4.45 -3.10
N ILE A 32 -11.85 4.25 -3.81
CA ILE A 32 -12.11 2.99 -4.54
C ILE A 32 -11.03 2.71 -5.58
N LYS A 33 -10.66 3.71 -6.40
CA LYS A 33 -9.60 3.53 -7.41
C LYS A 33 -8.26 3.17 -6.79
N ALA A 34 -7.87 3.85 -5.72
CA ALA A 34 -6.63 3.56 -5.00
C ALA A 34 -6.67 2.18 -4.33
N SER A 35 -7.81 1.80 -3.76
CA SER A 35 -8.01 0.51 -3.09
C SER A 35 -7.90 -0.65 -4.09
N VAL A 36 -8.54 -0.55 -5.25
CA VAL A 36 -8.41 -1.59 -6.30
C VAL A 36 -6.96 -1.74 -6.74
N ALA A 37 -6.26 -0.63 -7.02
CA ALA A 37 -4.84 -0.67 -7.37
C ALA A 37 -3.99 -1.28 -6.24
N GLY A 38 -4.23 -0.88 -5.00
CA GLY A 38 -3.57 -1.38 -3.81
C GLY A 38 -3.80 -2.87 -3.55
N GLY A 39 -5.00 -3.38 -3.84
CA GLY A 39 -5.30 -4.82 -3.72
C GLY A 39 -4.45 -5.67 -4.67
N PHE A 40 -4.32 -5.26 -5.93
CA PHE A 40 -3.43 -5.95 -6.87
C PHE A 40 -1.96 -5.84 -6.49
N VAL A 41 -1.50 -4.65 -6.07
CA VAL A 41 -0.12 -4.46 -5.59
C VAL A 41 0.13 -5.31 -4.34
N GLY A 42 -0.84 -5.42 -3.43
CA GLY A 42 -0.75 -6.26 -2.23
C GLY A 42 -0.47 -7.72 -2.59
N VAL A 43 -1.26 -8.30 -3.50
CA VAL A 43 -1.05 -9.67 -3.99
C VAL A 43 0.34 -9.84 -4.61
N ILE A 44 0.79 -8.88 -5.41
CA ILE A 44 2.10 -8.93 -6.07
C ILE A 44 3.21 -8.90 -5.02
N VAL A 45 3.18 -7.96 -4.08
CA VAL A 45 4.24 -7.77 -3.08
C VAL A 45 4.31 -8.94 -2.09
N GLU A 46 3.17 -9.55 -1.76
CA GLU A 46 3.11 -10.69 -0.83
C GLU A 46 3.94 -11.88 -1.33
N PHE A 47 4.10 -12.04 -2.65
CA PHE A 47 4.98 -13.06 -3.23
C PHE A 47 6.41 -13.01 -2.68
N TRP A 48 6.96 -11.81 -2.48
CA TRP A 48 8.30 -11.63 -1.90
C TRP A 48 8.27 -11.73 -0.38
N TYR A 49 7.31 -11.08 0.27
CA TYR A 49 7.21 -11.09 1.75
C TYR A 49 7.00 -12.49 2.32
N TYR A 50 6.32 -13.36 1.58
CA TYR A 50 6.14 -14.76 1.98
C TYR A 50 7.46 -15.53 2.11
N GLN A 51 8.47 -15.17 1.31
CA GLN A 51 9.73 -15.90 1.25
C GLN A 51 10.59 -15.67 2.49
N ASP A 52 10.60 -14.45 3.03
CA ASP A 52 11.61 -14.03 4.00
C ASP A 52 11.10 -13.16 5.17
N TYR A 53 9.92 -12.57 5.08
CA TYR A 53 9.39 -11.68 6.12
C TYR A 53 8.42 -12.41 7.04
N TRP A 54 7.37 -13.00 6.49
CA TRP A 54 6.31 -13.62 7.28
C TRP A 54 5.49 -14.61 6.45
N ARG A 55 4.65 -15.41 7.11
CA ARG A 55 3.75 -16.36 6.45
C ARG A 55 2.35 -16.20 7.03
N PRO A 56 1.43 -15.48 6.34
CA PRO A 56 0.09 -15.26 6.86
C PRO A 56 -0.69 -16.58 7.02
N PRO A 57 -1.39 -16.77 8.14
CA PRO A 57 -2.38 -17.83 8.24
C PRO A 57 -3.62 -17.44 7.43
N THR A 58 -3.78 -18.05 6.25
CA THR A 58 -4.91 -17.83 5.34
C THR A 58 -6.00 -18.89 5.54
N ILE A 59 -7.26 -18.57 5.23
CA ILE A 59 -8.41 -19.47 5.42
C ILE A 59 -8.24 -20.75 4.60
N PHE A 60 -7.74 -20.60 3.38
CA PHE A 60 -7.54 -21.68 2.42
C PHE A 60 -6.18 -22.36 2.57
N ASN A 61 -5.35 -21.93 3.53
CA ASN A 61 -3.97 -22.39 3.69
C ASN A 61 -3.16 -22.27 2.38
N THR A 62 -3.53 -21.30 1.54
CA THR A 62 -2.84 -21.00 0.29
C THR A 62 -1.51 -20.34 0.62
N VAL A 63 -0.46 -20.87 0.02
CA VAL A 63 0.94 -20.60 0.38
C VAL A 63 1.51 -19.38 -0.36
N ILE A 64 0.86 -18.88 -1.43
CA ILE A 64 1.50 -17.93 -2.35
C ILE A 64 0.62 -16.71 -2.66
N ILE A 65 -0.66 -16.93 -2.97
CA ILE A 65 -1.61 -15.85 -3.28
C ILE A 65 -2.93 -16.20 -2.64
N SER A 66 -3.47 -15.28 -1.85
CA SER A 66 -4.74 -15.42 -1.16
C SER A 66 -5.64 -14.21 -1.39
N VAL A 67 -6.95 -14.43 -1.27
CA VAL A 67 -7.95 -13.35 -1.37
C VAL A 67 -7.72 -12.33 -0.25
N GLU A 68 -7.24 -12.78 0.89
CA GLU A 68 -6.90 -11.96 2.04
C GLU A 68 -5.79 -10.95 1.73
N ASP A 69 -4.82 -11.29 0.85
CA ASP A 69 -3.74 -10.36 0.44
C ASP A 69 -4.31 -9.20 -0.37
N PHE A 70 -5.25 -9.51 -1.26
CA PHE A 70 -6.00 -8.51 -2.01
C PHE A 70 -6.81 -7.62 -1.07
N LEU A 71 -7.57 -8.22 -0.13
CA LEU A 71 -8.39 -7.46 0.81
C LEU A 71 -7.55 -6.55 1.70
N PHE A 72 -6.44 -7.07 2.24
CA PHE A 72 -5.53 -6.30 3.06
C PHE A 72 -4.98 -5.11 2.27
N GLY A 73 -4.40 -5.37 1.08
CA GLY A 73 -3.86 -4.34 0.20
C GLY A 73 -4.92 -3.32 -0.25
N PHE A 74 -6.15 -3.77 -0.47
CA PHE A 74 -7.28 -2.94 -0.85
C PHE A 74 -7.65 -1.96 0.27
N PHE A 75 -7.89 -2.46 1.48
CA PHE A 75 -8.34 -1.61 2.59
C PHE A 75 -7.23 -0.67 3.06
N ILE A 76 -6.00 -1.17 3.25
CA ILE A 76 -4.90 -0.33 3.76
C ILE A 76 -4.57 0.81 2.80
N THR A 77 -4.49 0.55 1.49
CA THR A 77 -4.17 1.58 0.49
C THR A 77 -5.26 2.63 0.41
N GLY A 78 -6.53 2.22 0.46
CA GLY A 78 -7.66 3.14 0.50
C GLY A 78 -7.62 4.07 1.70
N ILE A 79 -7.31 3.53 2.88
CA ILE A 79 -7.18 4.30 4.12
C ILE A 79 -6.01 5.29 3.99
N VAL A 80 -4.80 4.84 3.66
CA VAL A 80 -3.60 5.70 3.62
C VAL A 80 -3.76 6.87 2.65
N VAL A 81 -4.38 6.67 1.48
CA VAL A 81 -4.60 7.72 0.47
C VAL A 81 -5.70 8.73 0.86
N SER A 82 -6.51 8.42 1.88
CA SER A 82 -7.66 9.25 2.25
C SER A 82 -7.64 9.77 3.67
N ILE A 83 -6.93 9.13 4.61
CA ILE A 83 -6.99 9.44 6.03
C ILE A 83 -6.60 10.89 6.32
N PHE A 84 -5.58 11.41 5.64
CA PHE A 84 -5.18 12.81 5.79
C PHE A 84 -6.32 13.74 5.37
N ASP A 85 -6.81 13.63 4.14
CA ASP A 85 -7.91 14.47 3.65
C ASP A 85 -9.22 14.23 4.43
N ALA A 86 -9.41 13.06 5.03
CA ALA A 86 -10.59 12.70 5.81
C ALA A 86 -10.62 13.42 7.16
N ILE A 87 -9.46 13.53 7.82
CA ILE A 87 -9.28 14.19 9.12
C ILE A 87 -9.09 15.70 8.94
N PHE A 88 -8.24 16.09 7.99
CA PHE A 88 -7.92 17.47 7.68
C PHE A 88 -8.79 17.92 6.51
N THR A 89 -9.76 18.80 6.80
CA THR A 89 -10.68 19.39 5.81
C THR A 89 -9.97 20.44 4.93
N GLU A 90 -8.74 20.16 4.50
CA GLU A 90 -8.04 21.06 3.59
C GLU A 90 -8.42 20.76 2.14
N SER A 91 -8.94 21.78 1.45
CA SER A 91 -9.08 21.74 0.00
C SER A 91 -7.68 21.66 -0.60
N ARG A 92 -7.40 20.59 -1.36
CA ARG A 92 -6.13 20.45 -2.08
C ARG A 92 -5.85 21.72 -2.88
N VAL A 93 -4.63 22.25 -2.77
CA VAL A 93 -4.15 23.28 -3.69
C VAL A 93 -4.19 22.68 -5.10
N LEU A 94 -5.12 23.16 -5.93
CA LEU A 94 -5.46 22.57 -7.23
C LEU A 94 -4.37 22.76 -8.30
N ASN A 95 -3.25 23.42 -7.99
CA ASN A 95 -2.48 24.14 -8.99
C ASN A 95 -0.99 23.76 -9.09
N GLU A 96 -0.63 22.51 -8.78
CA GLU A 96 0.69 22.00 -9.12
C GLU A 96 0.68 21.09 -10.36
N LYS A 97 1.66 21.31 -11.25
CA LYS A 97 1.87 20.45 -12.44
C LYS A 97 2.11 19.01 -11.98
N ARG A 98 1.18 18.12 -12.33
CA ARG A 98 1.25 16.70 -11.99
C ARG A 98 2.51 16.05 -12.56
N ARG A 99 3.51 15.74 -11.72
CA ARG A 99 4.77 15.09 -12.13
C ARG A 99 4.64 13.57 -12.27
N VAL A 100 3.67 13.10 -13.06
CA VAL A 100 3.33 11.67 -13.21
C VAL A 100 4.54 10.84 -13.65
N LYS A 101 5.35 11.37 -14.58
CA LYS A 101 6.55 10.69 -15.09
C LYS A 101 7.60 10.48 -13.99
N PHE A 102 7.84 11.49 -13.17
CA PHE A 102 8.80 11.42 -12.06
C PHE A 102 8.37 10.37 -11.03
N PHE A 103 7.09 10.37 -10.66
CA PHE A 103 6.54 9.37 -9.73
C PHE A 103 6.59 7.95 -10.33
N GLY A 104 6.27 7.81 -11.61
CA GLY A 104 6.40 6.54 -12.33
C GLY A 104 7.84 6.01 -12.34
N CYS A 105 8.83 6.87 -12.57
CA CYS A 105 10.24 6.50 -12.49
C CYS A 105 10.63 6.06 -11.07
N LEU A 106 10.25 6.82 -10.04
CA LEU A 106 10.50 6.44 -8.64
C LEU A 106 9.88 5.09 -8.30
N PHE A 107 8.66 4.83 -8.79
CA PHE A 107 7.99 3.54 -8.59
C PHE A 107 8.72 2.38 -9.28
N LEU A 108 9.18 2.57 -10.52
CA LEU A 108 9.95 1.54 -11.24
C LEU A 108 11.32 1.30 -10.59
N ILE A 109 11.96 2.36 -10.10
CA ILE A 109 13.21 2.25 -9.33
C ILE A 109 12.93 1.50 -8.02
N ALA A 110 11.83 1.79 -7.32
CA ALA A 110 11.41 1.07 -6.13
C ALA A 110 11.24 -0.43 -6.39
N LEU A 111 10.52 -0.78 -7.46
CA LEU A 111 10.24 -2.16 -7.82
C LEU A 111 11.51 -2.90 -8.23
N THR A 112 12.38 -2.24 -8.99
CA THR A 112 13.69 -2.79 -9.38
C THR A 112 14.60 -2.99 -8.16
N ASN A 113 14.67 -1.99 -7.27
CA ASN A 113 15.44 -2.06 -6.04
C ASN A 113 14.95 -3.20 -5.16
N PHE A 114 13.63 -3.31 -5.02
CA PHE A 114 12.99 -4.38 -4.27
C PHE A 114 13.32 -5.75 -4.85
N ALA A 115 13.17 -5.94 -6.17
CA ALA A 115 13.50 -7.19 -6.84
C ALA A 115 14.99 -7.54 -6.66
N ILE A 116 15.90 -6.60 -6.86
CA ILE A 116 17.35 -6.88 -6.78
C ILE A 116 17.79 -7.19 -5.35
N PHE A 117 17.47 -6.33 -4.38
CA PHE A 117 17.99 -6.49 -3.03
C PHE A 117 17.34 -7.65 -2.28
N SER A 118 16.06 -7.94 -2.52
CA SER A 118 15.39 -9.12 -1.96
C SER A 118 15.87 -10.40 -2.63
N THR A 119 15.76 -10.51 -3.97
CA THR A 119 15.96 -11.82 -4.64
C THR A 119 17.42 -12.16 -4.93
N LEU A 120 18.27 -11.19 -5.27
CA LEU A 120 19.67 -11.44 -5.63
C LEU A 120 20.62 -11.37 -4.43
N LEU A 121 20.37 -10.44 -3.50
CA LEU A 121 21.23 -10.22 -2.33
C LEU A 121 20.73 -10.90 -1.05
N GLY A 122 19.48 -11.39 -1.03
CA GLY A 122 18.91 -12.10 0.10
C GLY A 122 18.61 -11.22 1.31
N PHE A 123 18.51 -9.90 1.14
CA PHE A 123 18.10 -9.01 2.22
C PHE A 123 16.61 -9.16 2.50
N ASN A 124 16.22 -9.02 3.77
CA ASN A 124 14.82 -9.11 4.16
C ASN A 124 13.97 -8.07 3.43
N SER A 125 12.95 -8.56 2.72
CA SER A 125 12.10 -7.79 1.84
C SER A 125 11.41 -6.63 2.56
N ILE A 126 10.95 -6.80 3.81
CA ILE A 126 10.28 -5.70 4.53
C ILE A 126 11.24 -4.55 4.86
N ILE A 127 12.50 -4.87 5.13
CA ILE A 127 13.52 -3.87 5.45
C ILE A 127 13.87 -3.09 4.19
N VAL A 128 14.09 -3.80 3.08
CA VAL A 128 14.39 -3.20 1.77
C VAL A 128 13.28 -2.25 1.33
N SER A 129 12.02 -2.68 1.40
CA SER A 129 10.87 -1.85 1.01
C SER A 129 10.72 -0.62 1.91
N THR A 130 10.84 -0.81 3.23
CA THR A 130 10.74 0.29 4.20
C THR A 130 11.81 1.36 3.97
N ILE A 131 13.08 0.96 3.85
CA ILE A 131 14.19 1.90 3.58
C ILE A 131 13.97 2.60 2.24
N SER A 132 13.57 1.87 1.19
CA SER A 132 13.29 2.46 -0.13
C SER A 132 12.20 3.52 -0.04
N PHE A 133 11.09 3.25 0.65
CA PHE A 133 10.01 4.22 0.80
C PHE A 133 10.42 5.45 1.62
N ILE A 134 11.25 5.29 2.66
CA ILE A 134 11.80 6.43 3.40
C ILE A 134 12.66 7.30 2.49
N VAL A 135 13.59 6.69 1.74
CA VAL A 135 14.48 7.42 0.82
C VAL A 135 13.67 8.17 -0.24
N PHE A 136 12.68 7.52 -0.87
CA PHE A 136 11.83 8.19 -1.86
C PHE A 136 10.98 9.30 -1.26
N THR A 137 10.47 9.12 -0.03
CA THR A 137 9.74 10.17 0.68
C THR A 137 10.63 11.39 0.91
N VAL A 138 11.86 11.19 1.39
CA VAL A 138 12.84 12.28 1.58
C VAL A 138 13.16 12.97 0.25
N ILE A 139 13.40 12.22 -0.82
CA ILE A 139 13.65 12.79 -2.17
C ILE A 139 12.45 13.63 -2.63
N ILE A 140 11.22 13.13 -2.45
CA ILE A 140 10.00 13.85 -2.82
C ILE A 140 9.89 15.14 -2.01
N LEU A 141 10.16 15.10 -0.70
CA LEU A 141 10.10 16.28 0.16
C LEU A 141 11.15 17.33 -0.22
N ILE A 142 12.38 16.94 -0.56
CA ILE A 142 13.44 17.87 -1.00
C ILE A 142 13.13 18.50 -2.36
N LEU A 143 12.54 17.73 -3.28
CA LEU A 143 12.22 18.20 -4.64
C LEU A 143 10.87 18.91 -4.75
N ARG A 144 10.05 18.81 -3.69
CA ARG A 144 8.81 19.56 -3.54
C ARG A 144 9.20 21.02 -3.30
N LYS A 145 8.84 21.87 -4.27
CA LYS A 145 8.91 23.32 -4.11
C LYS A 145 7.54 23.72 -3.60
N ASP A 146 7.41 23.95 -2.29
CA ASP A 146 6.22 24.57 -1.72
C ASP A 146 6.06 26.02 -2.20
#